data_AF-A0A451A5G7-F1
#
_entry.id   AF-A0A451A5G7-F1
#
_cell.length_a   1.000
_cell.length_b   1.000
_cell.length_c   1.000
_cell.angle_alpha   90.00
_cell.angle_beta   90.00
_cell.angle_gamma   90.00
#
_symmetry.space_group_name_H-M   'P 1'
#
loop_
_entity.id
_entity.type
_entity.pdbx_description
1 polymer ?
#
loop_
_entity_poly.entity_id
_entity_poly.type
_entity_poly.pdbx_seq_one_letter_code
_entity_poly.pdbx_strand_id
1 'polypeptide(L)'
;MDSSRFMGSLNALHQHAAIGPPMPKFPWEFSMGDSDLLLHVHSDLPPRVMRTWIATAPTCDFRKAHWEAFPMGHNEKQGVYKLAVPSTGFAAMFGEAEYFIYFPLGFTNVSNFKSVVLIQDHVLLV
;
A
#
# COMPACT_ATOMS: atom_id res chain seq x y z
N MET A 1 -1.82 4.39 17.14
CA MET A 1 -1.48 3.14 16.43
C MET A 1 -2.74 2.64 15.74
N ASP A 2 -2.69 2.33 14.44
CA ASP A 2 -3.84 1.84 13.69
C ASP A 2 -4.02 0.33 13.93
N SER A 3 -4.80 -0.01 14.97
CA SER A 3 -5.06 -1.40 15.35
C SER A 3 -5.79 -2.18 14.26
N SER A 4 -6.55 -1.50 13.40
CA SER A 4 -7.34 -2.16 12.36
C SER A 4 -6.45 -2.69 11.24
N ARG A 5 -5.50 -1.87 10.78
CA ARG A 5 -4.49 -2.28 9.80
C ARG A 5 -3.58 -3.37 10.34
N PHE A 6 -3.13 -3.27 11.60
CA PHE A 6 -2.31 -4.31 12.22
C PHE A 6 -3.00 -5.67 12.26
N MET A 7 -4.24 -5.72 12.77
CA MET A 7 -5.00 -6.96 12.86
C MET A 7 -5.34 -7.53 11.48
N GLY A 8 -5.66 -6.66 10.51
CA GLY A 8 -5.88 -7.04 9.13
C GLY A 8 -4.66 -7.73 8.49
N SER A 9 -3.48 -7.14 8.64
CA SER A 9 -2.22 -7.72 8.13
C SER A 9 -1.86 -9.04 8.80
N LEU A 10 -2.01 -9.14 10.13
CA LEU A 10 -1.73 -10.38 10.84
C LEU A 10 -2.68 -11.51 10.43
N ASN A 11 -3.98 -11.20 10.27
CA ASN A 11 -4.95 -12.16 9.78
C ASN A 11 -4.58 -12.61 8.36
N ALA A 12 -4.26 -11.69 7.45
CA ALA A 12 -3.85 -12.02 6.09
C ALA A 12 -2.65 -12.98 6.06
N LEU A 13 -1.61 -12.68 6.85
CA LEU A 13 -0.42 -13.52 6.97
C LEU A 13 -0.76 -14.92 7.50
N HIS A 14 -1.55 -15.00 8.57
CA HIS A 14 -1.97 -16.27 9.16
C HIS A 14 -2.75 -17.13 8.16
N GLN A 15 -3.71 -16.54 7.45
CA GLN A 15 -4.53 -17.26 6.46
C GLN A 15 -3.68 -17.74 5.29
N HIS A 16 -2.75 -16.90 4.80
CA HIS A 16 -1.86 -17.28 3.71
C HIS A 16 -0.96 -18.47 4.11
N ALA A 17 -0.43 -18.47 5.33
CA ALA A 17 0.36 -19.58 5.87
C ALA A 17 -0.47 -20.86 6.07
N ALA A 18 -1.75 -20.75 6.42
CA ALA A 18 -2.61 -21.90 6.73
C ALA A 18 -3.29 -22.55 5.52
N ILE A 19 -3.77 -21.76 4.56
CA ILE A 19 -4.66 -22.24 3.47
C ILE A 19 -3.99 -22.14 2.09
N GLY A 20 -2.97 -21.28 1.95
CA GLY A 20 -2.24 -21.10 0.70
C GLY A 20 -2.95 -20.42 -0.49
N PRO A 21 -4.14 -19.76 -0.41
CA PRO A 21 -4.62 -19.01 -1.56
C PRO A 21 -3.66 -17.83 -1.85
N PRO A 22 -3.51 -17.47 -3.13
CA PRO A 22 -2.63 -16.38 -3.52
C PRO A 22 -3.17 -15.07 -2.96
N MET A 23 -2.29 -14.31 -2.31
CA MET A 23 -2.55 -12.92 -1.97
C MET A 23 -2.79 -12.13 -3.27
N PRO A 24 -3.67 -11.10 -3.27
CA PRO A 24 -3.84 -10.25 -4.44
C PRO A 24 -2.49 -9.71 -4.90
N LYS A 25 -2.23 -9.82 -6.20
CA LYS A 25 -1.03 -9.23 -6.79
C LYS A 25 -1.24 -7.73 -6.89
N PHE A 26 -0.27 -6.98 -6.38
CA PHE A 26 -0.27 -5.53 -6.42
C PHE A 26 1.06 -5.00 -7.00
N PRO A 27 1.35 -5.28 -8.29
CA PRO A 27 2.55 -4.74 -8.92
C PRO A 27 2.48 -3.21 -8.99
N TRP A 28 3.65 -2.59 -8.88
CA TRP A 28 3.82 -1.17 -9.07
C TRP A 28 5.08 -0.84 -9.83
N GLU A 29 5.11 0.37 -10.38
CA GLU A 29 6.26 0.94 -11.04
C GLU A 29 6.33 2.45 -10.83
N PHE A 30 7.55 2.97 -10.85
CA PHE A 30 7.79 4.40 -10.87
C PHE A 30 8.10 4.85 -12.29
N SER A 31 7.61 6.03 -12.65
CA SER A 31 8.04 6.72 -13.86
C SER A 31 8.29 8.19 -13.56
N MET A 32 9.23 8.79 -14.27
CA MET A 32 9.48 10.23 -14.20
C MET A 32 8.57 10.92 -15.23
N GLY A 33 7.76 11.86 -14.75
CA GLY A 33 7.15 12.89 -15.60
C GLY A 33 8.08 14.08 -15.77
N ASP A 34 7.58 15.17 -16.36
CA ASP A 34 8.39 16.37 -16.66
C ASP A 34 9.04 16.99 -15.40
N SER A 35 8.32 17.00 -14.27
CA SER A 35 8.76 17.58 -12.99
C SER A 35 8.38 16.74 -11.77
N ASP A 36 7.87 15.53 -11.99
CA ASP A 36 7.16 14.78 -10.97
C ASP A 36 7.49 13.30 -11.02
N LEU A 37 7.48 12.66 -9.86
CA LEU A 37 7.56 11.22 -9.72
C LEU A 37 6.15 10.64 -9.73
N LEU A 38 5.88 9.72 -10.65
CA LEU A 38 4.61 9.01 -10.75
C LEU A 38 4.76 7.62 -10.17
N LEU A 39 3.86 7.25 -9.25
CA LEU A 39 3.65 5.87 -8.81
C LEU A 39 2.45 5.31 -9.55
N HIS A 40 2.68 4.31 -10.40
CA HIS A 40 1.63 3.53 -11.03
C HIS A 40 1.46 2.24 -10.25
N VAL A 41 0.23 1.91 -9.90
CA VAL A 41 -0.11 0.64 -9.25
C VAL A 41 -1.18 -0.07 -10.03
N HIS A 42 -1.09 -1.40 -10.05
CA HIS A 42 -2.09 -2.27 -10.61
C HIS A 42 -2.44 -3.34 -9.59
N SER A 43 -3.69 -3.80 -9.60
CA SER A 43 -4.15 -4.91 -8.78
C SER A 43 -4.93 -5.92 -9.60
N ASP A 44 -4.75 -7.21 -9.31
CA ASP A 44 -5.55 -8.27 -9.92
C ASP A 44 -6.98 -8.36 -9.35
N LEU A 45 -7.19 -7.84 -8.13
CA LEU A 45 -8.48 -7.73 -7.45
C LEU A 45 -8.83 -6.25 -7.22
N PRO A 46 -10.10 -5.82 -7.33
CA PRO A 46 -10.46 -4.45 -6.98
C PRO A 46 -10.17 -4.18 -5.49
N PRO A 47 -9.29 -3.23 -5.13
CA PRO A 47 -9.11 -2.84 -3.75
C PRO A 47 -10.31 -2.00 -3.30
N ARG A 48 -10.66 -2.14 -2.03
CA ARG A 48 -11.65 -1.31 -1.35
C ARG A 48 -11.10 0.11 -1.14
N VAL A 49 -9.82 0.20 -0.81
CA VAL A 49 -9.12 1.47 -0.61
C VAL A 49 -7.72 1.34 -1.19
N MET A 50 -7.25 2.41 -1.84
CA MET A 50 -5.90 2.56 -2.30
C MET A 50 -5.32 3.86 -1.75
N ARG A 51 -4.10 3.81 -1.21
CA ARG A 51 -3.42 4.96 -0.63
C ARG A 51 -1.97 5.00 -1.09
N THR A 52 -1.40 6.19 -1.01
CA THR A 52 0.02 6.43 -1.17
C THR A 52 0.57 6.93 0.15
N TRP A 53 1.64 6.32 0.63
CA TRP A 53 2.38 6.78 1.79
C TRP A 53 3.59 7.58 1.31
N ILE A 54 3.78 8.77 1.87
CA ILE A 54 4.83 9.70 1.47
C ILE A 54 5.59 10.15 2.72
N ALA A 55 6.90 10.24 2.60
CA ALA A 55 7.77 10.84 3.59
C ALA A 55 8.83 11.71 2.92
N THR A 56 9.27 12.76 3.62
CA THR A 56 10.40 13.59 3.22
C THR A 56 11.48 13.58 4.29
N ALA A 57 12.74 13.64 3.88
CA ALA A 57 13.89 13.68 4.80
C ALA A 57 15.04 14.53 4.25
N PRO A 58 15.87 15.14 5.12
CA PRO A 58 17.05 15.88 4.67
C PRO A 58 18.18 14.97 4.15
N THR A 59 18.13 13.68 4.49
CA THR A 59 19.06 12.64 4.04
C THR A 59 18.28 11.46 3.49
N CYS A 60 18.95 10.54 2.79
CA CYS A 60 18.36 9.28 2.31
C CYS A 60 17.97 8.29 3.44
N ASP A 61 18.03 8.70 4.73
CA ASP A 61 17.60 7.87 5.86
C ASP A 61 16.19 8.26 6.32
N PHE A 62 15.20 7.45 5.95
CA PHE A 62 13.78 7.68 6.27
C PHE A 62 13.31 7.00 7.56
N ARG A 63 14.19 6.35 8.33
CA ARG A 63 13.78 5.58 9.54
C ARG A 63 13.14 6.43 10.63
N LYS A 64 13.45 7.71 10.67
CA LYS A 64 12.86 8.70 11.60
C LYS A 64 11.93 9.69 10.89
N ALA A 65 11.65 9.49 9.59
CA ALA A 65 10.80 10.38 8.83
C ALA A 65 9.32 10.21 9.22
N HIS A 66 8.55 11.29 9.10
CA HIS A 66 7.11 11.23 9.26
C HIS A 66 6.48 10.72 7.95
N TRP A 67 5.67 9.67 8.06
CA TRP A 67 4.97 9.08 6.92
C TRP A 67 3.50 9.48 6.97
N GLU A 68 3.03 10.09 5.88
CA GLU A 68 1.64 10.53 5.73
C GLU A 68 0.94 9.75 4.62
N ALA A 69 -0.32 9.40 4.87
CA ALA A 69 -1.15 8.68 3.92
C ALA A 69 -2.00 9.66 3.12
N PHE A 70 -1.94 9.53 1.80
CA PHE A 70 -2.76 10.27 0.85
C PHE A 70 -3.68 9.29 0.10
N PRO A 71 -4.95 9.65 -0.14
CA PRO A 71 -5.82 8.84 -0.98
C PRO A 71 -5.25 8.79 -2.41
N MET A 72 -5.19 7.59 -2.99
CA MET A 72 -4.83 7.42 -4.39
C MET A 72 -6.11 7.26 -5.22
N GLY A 73 -6.31 8.15 -6.19
CA GLY A 73 -7.36 7.98 -7.18
C GLY A 73 -7.13 6.71 -7.98
N HIS A 74 -8.15 5.85 -8.07
CA HIS A 74 -8.03 4.56 -8.77
C HIS A 74 -9.30 4.24 -9.58
N ASN A 75 -9.13 3.52 -10.70
CA ASN A 75 -10.21 3.03 -11.56
C ASN A 75 -10.34 1.51 -11.43
N GLU A 76 -11.16 1.04 -10.49
CA GLU A 76 -11.32 -0.38 -10.14
C GLU A 76 -10.01 -1.08 -9.70
N LYS A 77 -9.03 -1.23 -10.60
CA LYS A 77 -7.81 -2.03 -10.43
C LYS A 77 -6.52 -1.25 -10.67
N GLN A 78 -6.55 -0.03 -11.20
CA GLN A 78 -5.32 0.74 -11.44
C GLN A 78 -5.39 2.07 -10.69
N GLY A 79 -4.26 2.55 -10.21
CA GLY A 79 -4.14 3.84 -9.55
C GLY A 79 -2.86 4.53 -9.97
N VAL A 80 -2.91 5.86 -9.97
CA VAL A 80 -1.73 6.68 -10.22
C VAL A 80 -1.67 7.77 -9.17
N TYR A 81 -0.52 7.91 -8.53
CA TYR A 81 -0.23 9.04 -7.65
C TYR A 81 0.93 9.85 -8.20
N LYS A 82 0.77 11.17 -8.18
CA LYS A 82 1.76 12.14 -8.64
C LYS A 82 2.37 12.84 -7.45
N LEU A 83 3.69 12.71 -7.30
CA LEU A 83 4.48 13.39 -6.29
C LEU A 83 5.38 14.44 -6.95
N ALA A 84 5.19 15.71 -6.57
CA ALA A 84 6.13 16.75 -6.92
C ALA A 84 7.49 16.47 -6.25
N VAL A 85 8.56 16.46 -7.04
CA VAL A 85 9.90 16.23 -6.51
C VAL A 85 10.28 17.43 -5.64
N PRO A 86 10.68 17.23 -4.37
CA PRO A 86 11.04 18.34 -3.50
C PRO A 86 12.28 19.07 -4.05
N SER A 87 12.31 20.40 -3.96
CA SER A 87 13.46 21.19 -4.41
C SER A 87 14.72 21.00 -3.56
N THR A 88 14.60 20.41 -2.37
CA THR A 88 15.70 20.13 -1.44
C THR A 88 15.40 18.87 -0.63
N GLY A 89 16.44 18.10 -0.29
CA GLY A 89 16.31 16.86 0.48
C GLY A 89 15.86 15.71 -0.40
N PHE A 90 15.16 14.75 0.19
CA PHE A 90 14.73 13.51 -0.45
C PHE A 90 13.27 13.23 -0.13
N ALA A 91 12.57 12.59 -1.06
CA ALA A 91 11.24 12.03 -0.82
C ALA A 91 11.22 10.51 -1.03
N ALA A 92 10.36 9.83 -0.27
CA ALA A 92 10.04 8.42 -0.46
C ALA A 92 8.52 8.28 -0.58
N MET A 93 8.11 7.35 -1.44
CA MET A 93 6.71 7.08 -1.72
C MET A 93 6.49 5.57 -1.89
N PHE A 94 5.37 5.03 -1.38
CA PHE A 94 4.92 3.67 -1.70
C PHE A 94 3.40 3.56 -1.73
N GLY A 95 2.88 2.53 -2.42
CA GLY A 95 1.46 2.25 -2.52
C GLY A 95 0.97 1.27 -1.46
N GLU A 96 -0.23 1.49 -0.95
CA GLU A 96 -0.96 0.57 -0.08
C GLU A 96 -2.34 0.27 -0.69
N ALA A 97 -2.76 -0.99 -0.61
CA ALA A 97 -4.11 -1.39 -0.96
C ALA A 97 -4.75 -2.22 0.16
N GLU A 98 -6.04 -1.96 0.40
CA GLU A 98 -6.90 -2.74 1.28
C GLU A 98 -7.92 -3.54 0.48
N TYR A 99 -8.00 -4.85 0.72
CA TYR A 99 -8.92 -5.74 0.01
C TYR A 99 -9.97 -6.34 0.94
N PHE A 100 -11.19 -6.47 0.42
CA PHE A 100 -12.21 -7.31 1.03
C PHE A 100 -12.09 -8.72 0.45
N ILE A 101 -11.50 -9.64 1.22
CA ILE A 101 -11.36 -11.03 0.81
C ILE A 101 -12.32 -11.89 1.63
N TYR A 102 -13.19 -12.64 0.94
CA TYR A 102 -14.03 -13.63 1.58
C TYR A 102 -13.25 -14.94 1.67
N PHE A 103 -12.98 -15.40 2.90
CA PHE A 103 -12.39 -16.69 3.14
C PHE A 103 -13.49 -17.68 3.56
N PRO A 104 -13.65 -18.81 2.85
CA PRO A 104 -14.62 -19.84 3.19
C PRO A 104 -14.07 -20.71 4.34
N LEU A 105 -13.92 -20.14 5.53
CA LEU A 105 -13.83 -20.91 6.76
C LEU A 105 -15.07 -20.59 7.58
N GLY A 106 -15.87 -21.61 7.88
CA GLY A 106 -17.15 -21.55 8.59
C GLY A 106 -17.06 -21.11 10.06
N PHE A 107 -16.13 -20.22 10.42
CA PHE A 107 -16.10 -19.56 11.72
C PHE A 107 -16.79 -18.20 11.60
N THR A 108 -18.12 -18.24 11.69
CA THR A 108 -18.92 -17.06 12.02
C THR A 108 -18.74 -16.77 13.51
N ASN A 109 -17.69 -16.05 13.92
CA ASN A 109 -17.74 -15.27 15.15
C ASN A 109 -16.62 -14.22 15.23
N VAL A 110 -17.06 -12.96 15.23
CA VAL A 110 -16.42 -11.77 15.81
C VAL A 110 -14.96 -11.47 15.40
N SER A 111 -14.77 -11.01 14.17
CA SER A 111 -13.81 -9.93 13.88
C SER A 111 -14.11 -9.34 12.50
N ASN A 112 -14.57 -8.10 12.47
CA ASN A 112 -14.85 -7.32 11.26
C ASN A 112 -13.60 -6.95 10.44
N PHE A 113 -12.50 -7.69 10.55
CA PHE A 113 -11.24 -7.38 9.88
C PHE A 113 -11.17 -8.10 8.53
N LYS A 114 -11.85 -7.49 7.56
CA LYS A 114 -11.90 -7.88 6.14
C LYS A 114 -10.97 -6.99 5.32
N SER A 115 -9.75 -6.80 5.78
CA SER A 115 -8.76 -5.93 5.15
C SER A 115 -7.42 -6.66 5.14
N VAL A 116 -7.01 -7.10 3.96
CA VAL A 116 -5.62 -7.45 3.71
C VAL A 116 -4.91 -6.16 3.31
N VAL A 117 -3.86 -5.79 4.04
CA VAL A 117 -2.97 -4.69 3.66
C VAL A 117 -1.76 -5.32 2.97
N LEU A 118 -1.61 -5.07 1.67
CA LEU A 118 -0.37 -5.40 0.99
C LEU A 118 0.58 -4.20 1.09
N ILE A 119 1.73 -4.41 1.73
CA ILE A 119 2.85 -3.48 1.76
C ILE A 119 4.02 -4.25 1.18
N GLN A 120 4.58 -3.77 0.08
CA GLN A 120 5.80 -4.31 -0.50
C GLN A 120 6.90 -3.24 -0.44
N ASP A 121 8.16 -3.65 -0.26
CA ASP A 121 9.23 -2.74 0.16
C ASP A 121 10.05 -2.16 -1.01
N HIS A 122 10.44 -0.89 -0.81
CA HIS A 122 11.59 -0.10 -1.32
C HIS A 122 11.54 0.74 -2.63
N VAL A 123 11.46 2.07 -2.38
CA VAL A 123 12.28 3.24 -2.79
C VAL A 123 12.73 3.42 -4.25
N LEU A 124 12.37 4.58 -4.83
CA LEU A 124 13.21 5.27 -5.82
C LEU A 124 13.54 6.69 -5.35
N LEU A 125 14.84 6.98 -5.38
CA LEU A 125 15.54 8.20 -4.98
C LEU A 125 15.52 9.25 -6.10
N VAL A 126 15.02 10.45 -5.79
CA VAL A 126 15.40 11.71 -6.46
C VAL A 126 15.57 12.78 -5.39
#